data_AF-A0A5C8ZPM1-F1
#
_entry.id   AF-A0A5C8ZPM1-F1
#
_cell.length_a   1.000
_cell.length_b   1.000
_cell.length_c   1.000
_cell.angle_alpha   90.00
_cell.angle_beta   90.00
_cell.angle_gamma   90.00
#
_symmetry.space_group_name_H-M   'P 1'
#
loop_
_entity.id
_entity.type
_entity.pdbx_description
1 polymer ?
#
loop_
_entity_poly.entity_id
_entity_poly.type
_entity_poly.pdbx_seq_one_letter_code
_entity_poly.pdbx_strand_id
1 'polypeptide(L)'
;MRTDIAEALIDIEAELRRLGLWDKIPPSSEALASTEPFCLDTLSLPQWLQFVFLPTLYCMLEEEQPLPGRCAIAPMAEEHFRGSGRGGEALLEALARVDELLTAVAPE
;
A
#
# COMPACT_ATOMS: atom_id res chain seq x y z
N MET A 1 -7.41 -1.73 16.74
CA MET A 1 -6.44 -2.55 15.98
C MET A 1 -6.82 -2.64 14.50
N ARG A 2 -7.98 -3.20 14.12
CA ARG A 2 -8.46 -3.14 12.72
C ARG A 2 -8.82 -1.72 12.26
N THR A 3 -9.41 -0.92 13.15
CA THR A 3 -9.71 0.50 12.89
C THR A 3 -8.46 1.31 12.59
N ASP A 4 -7.37 1.10 13.35
CA ASP A 4 -6.10 1.79 13.14
C ASP A 4 -5.50 1.49 11.75
N ILE A 5 -5.69 0.26 11.25
CA ILE A 5 -5.28 -0.11 9.89
C ILE A 5 -6.12 0.64 8.88
N ALA A 6 -7.45 0.66 9.04
CA ALA A 6 -8.34 1.41 8.15
C ALA A 6 -7.98 2.91 8.11
N GLU A 7 -7.69 3.52 9.27
CA GLU A 7 -7.23 4.92 9.34
C GLU A 7 -5.92 5.12 8.58
N ALA A 8 -4.94 4.23 8.75
CA ALA A 8 -3.67 4.34 8.05
C ALA A 8 -3.82 4.10 6.52
N LEU A 9 -4.77 3.27 6.08
CA LEU A 9 -5.11 3.11 4.65
C LEU A 9 -5.71 4.40 4.07
N ILE A 10 -6.55 5.10 4.84
CA ILE A 10 -7.11 6.40 4.44
C ILE A 10 -6.00 7.44 4.33
N ASP A 11 -5.04 7.46 5.26
CA ASP A 11 -3.89 8.36 5.21
C ASP A 11 -3.04 8.12 3.94
N ILE A 12 -2.78 6.85 3.59
CA ILE A 12 -2.07 6.49 2.35
C ILE A 12 -2.80 7.02 1.11
N GLU A 13 -4.12 6.82 1.03
CA GLU A 13 -4.94 7.33 -0.07
C GLU A 13 -4.90 8.86 -0.18
N ALA A 14 -5.02 9.55 0.96
CA ALA A 14 -4.94 11.00 1.02
C ALA A 14 -3.58 11.52 0.54
N GLU A 15 -2.48 10.88 0.98
CA GLU A 15 -1.13 11.26 0.58
C GLU A 15 -0.85 10.95 -0.91
N LEU A 16 -1.29 9.82 -1.43
CA LEU A 16 -1.20 9.51 -2.86
C LEU A 16 -1.89 10.58 -3.71
N ARG A 17 -3.09 11.03 -3.30
CA ARG A 17 -3.81 12.13 -3.97
C ARG A 17 -3.08 13.46 -3.82
N ARG A 18 -2.59 13.78 -2.63
CA ARG A 18 -1.86 15.03 -2.34
C ARG A 18 -0.58 15.13 -3.17
N LEU A 19 0.10 14.00 -3.38
CA LEU A 19 1.32 13.92 -4.19
C LEU A 19 1.06 13.81 -5.69
N GLY A 20 -0.20 13.72 -6.11
CA GLY A 20 -0.56 13.54 -7.52
C GLY A 20 -0.16 12.16 -8.08
N LEU A 21 0.04 11.18 -7.21
CA LEU A 21 0.35 9.78 -7.55
C LEU A 21 -0.90 8.91 -7.69
N TRP A 22 -2.07 9.46 -7.37
CA TRP A 22 -3.36 8.79 -7.54
C TRP A 22 -3.78 8.76 -9.02
N ASP A 23 -3.85 7.57 -9.59
CA ASP A 23 -4.24 7.36 -10.97
C ASP A 23 -5.76 7.26 -11.07
N LYS A 24 -6.33 7.88 -12.11
CA LYS A 24 -7.76 7.73 -12.42
C LYS A 24 -8.04 6.50 -13.28
N ILE A 25 -7.02 6.05 -13.99
CA ILE A 25 -7.13 4.97 -14.97
C ILE A 25 -6.48 3.74 -14.34
N PRO A 26 -7.24 2.66 -14.09
CA PRO A 26 -6.65 1.42 -13.61
C PRO A 26 -5.71 0.84 -14.66
N PRO A 27 -4.61 0.20 -14.25
CA PRO A 27 -3.75 -0.55 -15.15
C PRO A 27 -4.53 -1.73 -15.76
N SER A 28 -4.03 -2.26 -16.88
CA SER A 28 -4.65 -3.39 -17.57
C SER A 28 -4.82 -4.60 -16.64
N SER A 29 -5.89 -5.38 -16.83
CA SER A 29 -6.14 -6.58 -16.03
C SER A 29 -4.97 -7.58 -16.06
N GLU A 30 -4.23 -7.67 -17.16
CA GLU A 30 -3.00 -8.45 -17.26
C GLU A 30 -1.89 -7.95 -16.33
N ALA A 31 -1.74 -6.63 -16.19
CA ALA A 31 -0.75 -6.03 -15.29
C ALA A 31 -1.13 -6.23 -13.82
N LEU A 32 -2.43 -6.18 -13.50
CA LEU A 32 -2.98 -6.50 -12.17
C LEU A 32 -2.90 -7.99 -11.83
N ALA A 33 -2.95 -8.86 -12.84
CA ALA A 33 -2.87 -10.31 -12.69
C ALA A 33 -1.41 -10.84 -12.64
N SER A 34 -0.43 -9.96 -12.45
CA SER A 34 0.97 -10.36 -12.30
C SER A 34 1.15 -11.29 -11.10
N THR A 35 1.86 -12.39 -11.32
CA THR A 35 2.20 -13.38 -10.28
C THR A 35 3.41 -12.98 -9.46
N GLU A 36 4.12 -11.93 -9.86
CA GLU A 36 5.27 -11.42 -9.11
C GLU A 36 4.84 -10.73 -7.81
N PRO A 37 5.66 -10.82 -6.74
CA PRO A 37 5.37 -10.11 -5.50
C PRO A 37 5.26 -8.61 -5.77
N PHE A 38 4.20 -7.99 -5.26
CA PHE A 38 3.90 -6.57 -5.43
C PHE A 38 3.70 -6.11 -6.90
N CYS A 39 3.51 -7.05 -7.84
CA CYS A 39 3.41 -6.78 -9.27
C CYS A 39 4.56 -5.88 -9.79
N LEU A 40 5.77 -6.06 -9.27
CA LEU A 40 6.91 -5.16 -9.50
C LEU A 40 7.32 -5.00 -10.97
N ASP A 41 7.10 -6.04 -11.77
CA ASP A 41 7.39 -6.03 -13.20
C ASP A 41 6.38 -5.19 -14.01
N THR A 42 5.13 -5.12 -13.55
CA THR A 42 4.01 -4.58 -14.33
C THR A 42 3.45 -3.26 -13.81
N LEU A 43 3.59 -2.98 -12.51
CA LEU A 43 2.98 -1.82 -11.85
C LEU A 43 4.01 -0.93 -11.18
N SER A 44 3.73 0.37 -11.20
CA SER A 44 4.43 1.31 -10.31
C SER A 44 3.93 1.14 -8.87
N LEU A 45 4.78 1.42 -7.88
CA LEU A 45 4.41 1.40 -6.45
C LEU A 45 3.06 2.09 -6.14
N PRO A 46 2.79 3.34 -6.56
CA PRO A 46 1.50 3.98 -6.28
C PRO A 46 0.30 3.30 -6.99
N GLN A 47 0.52 2.65 -8.13
CA GLN A 47 -0.52 1.87 -8.83
C GLN A 47 -0.84 0.59 -8.09
N TRP A 48 0.20 -0.14 -7.66
CA TRP A 48 0.00 -1.31 -6.82
C TRP A 48 -0.68 -0.95 -5.49
N LEU A 49 -0.29 0.16 -4.86
CA LEU A 49 -0.92 0.64 -3.62
C LEU A 49 -2.41 0.89 -3.81
N GLN A 50 -2.80 1.66 -4.83
CA GLN A 50 -4.19 2.08 -4.99
C GLN A 50 -5.11 0.98 -5.55
N PHE A 51 -4.60 0.11 -6.45
CA PHE A 51 -5.45 -0.85 -7.17
C PHE A 51 -5.36 -2.28 -6.63
N VAL A 52 -4.34 -2.60 -5.84
CA VAL A 52 -4.16 -3.93 -5.24
C VAL A 52 -4.19 -3.79 -3.72
N PHE A 53 -3.25 -3.07 -3.14
CA PHE A 53 -3.05 -3.08 -1.69
C PHE A 53 -4.23 -2.52 -0.89
N LEU A 54 -4.68 -1.29 -1.19
CA LEU A 54 -5.83 -0.65 -0.55
C LEU A 54 -7.09 -1.52 -0.64
N PRO A 55 -7.60 -1.89 -1.84
CA PRO A 55 -8.83 -2.67 -1.95
C PRO A 55 -8.71 -4.07 -1.34
N THR A 56 -7.53 -4.72 -1.44
CA THR A 56 -7.32 -6.02 -0.79
C THR A 56 -7.43 -5.91 0.72
N LEU A 57 -6.77 -4.94 1.35
CA LEU A 57 -6.85 -4.79 2.80
C LEU A 57 -8.24 -4.35 3.28
N TYR A 58 -8.91 -3.43 2.57
CA TYR A 58 -10.30 -3.09 2.90
C TYR A 58 -11.21 -4.32 2.86
N CYS A 59 -11.13 -5.13 1.81
CA CYS A 59 -11.89 -6.37 1.69
C CYS A 59 -11.60 -7.32 2.86
N MET A 60 -10.32 -7.51 3.21
CA MET A 60 -9.94 -8.38 4.33
C MET A 60 -10.42 -7.85 5.69
N LEU A 61 -10.44 -6.54 5.88
CA LEU A 61 -10.99 -5.90 7.08
C LEU A 61 -12.51 -6.09 7.16
N GLU A 62 -13.23 -5.93 6.04
CA GLU A 62 -14.68 -6.11 5.94
C GLU A 62 -15.10 -7.58 6.12
N GLU A 63 -14.39 -8.51 5.47
CA GLU A 63 -14.65 -9.95 5.55
C GLU A 63 -14.03 -10.61 6.79
N GLU A 64 -13.46 -9.82 7.69
CA GLU A 64 -12.78 -10.25 8.91
C GLU A 64 -11.71 -11.33 8.70
N GLN A 65 -11.12 -11.36 7.50
CA GLN A 65 -10.10 -12.31 7.09
C GLN A 65 -8.80 -12.08 7.87
N PRO A 66 -7.93 -13.12 7.97
CA PRO A 66 -6.58 -12.95 8.46
C PRO A 66 -5.84 -11.98 7.54
N LEU A 67 -5.34 -10.89 8.12
CA LEU A 67 -4.56 -9.91 7.39
C LEU A 67 -3.21 -10.52 6.97
N PRO A 68 -2.65 -10.10 5.82
CA PRO A 68 -1.30 -10.49 5.45
C PRO A 68 -0.37 -9.99 6.54
N GLY A 69 0.51 -10.85 7.04
CA GLY A 69 1.40 -10.51 8.13
C GLY A 69 2.47 -9.52 7.72
N ARG A 70 3.73 -9.97 7.67
CA ARG A 70 4.87 -9.09 7.39
C ARG A 70 4.80 -8.55 5.95
N CYS A 71 4.33 -7.31 5.81
CA CYS A 71 4.48 -6.52 4.59
C CYS A 71 5.75 -5.66 4.71
N ALA A 72 6.48 -5.52 3.60
CA ALA A 72 7.73 -4.76 3.54
C ALA A 72 7.59 -3.68 2.48
N ILE A 73 6.55 -2.85 2.63
CA ILE A 73 6.17 -1.84 1.63
C ILE A 73 6.94 -0.55 1.87
N ALA A 74 7.17 -0.19 3.14
CA ALA A 74 7.97 0.98 3.51
C ALA A 74 9.35 1.03 2.82
N PRO A 75 10.20 -0.02 2.84
CA PRO A 75 11.51 0.03 2.17
C PRO A 75 11.39 0.15 0.64
N MET A 76 10.34 -0.41 0.03
CA MET A 76 10.09 -0.27 -1.41
C MET A 76 9.68 1.15 -1.78
N ALA A 77 8.83 1.76 -0.96
CA ALA A 77 8.45 3.14 -1.10
C ALA A 77 9.65 4.07 -0.90
N GLU A 78 10.51 3.78 0.08
CA GLU A 78 11.73 4.53 0.32
C GLU A 78 12.64 4.53 -0.92
N GLU A 79 12.82 3.38 -1.56
CA GLU A 79 13.57 3.26 -2.80
C GLU A 79 12.93 4.09 -3.93
N HIS A 80 11.60 4.03 -4.07
CA HIS A 80 10.87 4.81 -5.07
C HIS A 80 11.05 6.33 -4.88
N PHE A 81 11.08 6.80 -3.63
CA PHE A 81 11.26 8.22 -3.30
C PHE A 81 12.72 8.66 -3.16
N ARG A 82 13.69 7.72 -3.15
CA ARG A 82 15.12 7.99 -2.88
C ARG A 82 15.76 9.01 -3.85
N GLY A 83 15.11 9.34 -4.97
CA GLY A 83 15.55 10.37 -5.92
C GLY A 83 14.64 11.59 -6.06
N SER A 84 13.44 11.60 -5.46
CA SER A 84 12.38 12.58 -5.78
C SER A 84 12.41 13.86 -4.94
N GLY A 85 13.42 14.05 -4.09
CA GLY A 85 13.87 15.37 -3.63
C GLY A 85 13.04 16.13 -2.59
N ARG A 86 11.75 15.83 -2.39
CA ARG A 86 10.88 16.20 -1.23
C ARG A 86 9.41 15.90 -1.58
N GLY A 87 8.70 15.18 -0.71
CA GLY A 87 7.24 15.02 -0.82
C GLY A 87 6.68 13.72 -0.26
N GLY A 88 7.44 12.62 -0.30
CA GLY A 88 6.95 11.29 0.06
C GLY A 88 7.00 10.94 1.55
N GLU A 89 7.53 11.80 2.42
CA GLU A 89 7.76 11.46 3.85
C GLU A 89 6.47 11.06 4.58
N ALA A 90 5.39 11.84 4.44
CA ALA A 90 4.11 11.50 5.07
C ALA A 90 3.52 10.18 4.53
N LEU A 91 3.67 9.90 3.23
CA LEU A 91 3.27 8.62 2.65
C LEU A 91 4.12 7.48 3.20
N LEU A 92 5.44 7.67 3.33
CA LEU A 92 6.35 6.68 3.92
C LEU A 92 5.99 6.37 5.37
N GLU A 93 5.69 7.39 6.16
CA GLU A 93 5.24 7.23 7.55
C GLU A 93 3.93 6.43 7.63
N ALA A 94 2.96 6.76 6.77
CA ALA A 94 1.70 6.03 6.72
C ALA A 94 1.89 4.55 6.31
N LEU A 95 2.76 4.28 5.33
CA LEU A 95 3.11 2.92 4.90
C LEU A 95 3.84 2.14 6.00
N ALA A 96 4.81 2.76 6.67
CA ALA A 96 5.52 2.14 7.78
C ALA A 96 4.57 1.79 8.94
N ARG A 97 3.62 2.69 9.24
CA ARG A 97 2.58 2.45 10.24
C ARG A 97 1.71 1.24 9.88
N VAL A 98 1.29 1.11 8.62
CA VAL A 98 0.55 -0.08 8.16
C VAL A 98 1.38 -1.35 8.30
N ASP A 99 2.64 -1.35 7.86
CA ASP A 99 3.53 -2.52 7.97
C ASP A 99 3.68 -2.98 9.43
N GLU A 100 3.79 -2.04 10.38
CA GLU A 100 3.87 -2.32 11.81
C GLU A 100 2.56 -2.91 12.35
N LEU A 101 1.42 -2.31 11.99
CA LEU A 101 0.10 -2.78 12.42
C LEU A 101 -0.21 -4.19 11.86
N LEU A 102 0.13 -4.46 10.61
CA LEU A 102 -0.03 -5.77 9.99
C LEU A 102 0.85 -6.83 10.66
N THR A 103 2.10 -6.47 10.97
CA THR A 103 3.02 -7.35 11.71
C THR A 103 2.50 -7.66 13.12
N ALA A 104 1.89 -6.69 13.79
CA ALA A 104 1.31 -6.90 15.14
C ALA A 104 0.06 -7.79 15.14
N VAL A 105 -0.67 -7.90 14.02
CA VAL A 105 -1.87 -8.75 13.90
C VAL A 105 -1.51 -10.18 13.45
N ALA A 106 -0.34 -10.39 12.85
CA ALA A 106 0.09 -11.71 12.41
C ALA A 106 0.29 -12.66 13.62
N PRO A 107 -0.40 -13.81 13.66
CA PRO A 107 -0.09 -14.83 14.67
C PRO A 107 1.29 -15.44 14.38
N GLU A 108 2.11 -15.60 15.42
CA GLU A 108 3.39 -16.35 15.38
C GLU A 108 3.21 -17.81 14.92
#